data_AF-A0A840G6T5-F1
#
_entry.id   AF-A0A840G6T5-F1
#
_cell.length_a   1.000
_cell.length_b   1.000
_cell.length_c   1.000
_cell.angle_alpha   90.00
_cell.angle_beta   90.00
_cell.angle_gamma   90.00
#
_symmetry.space_group_name_H-M   'P 1'
#
loop_
_entity.id
_entity.type
_entity.pdbx_description
1 polymer ?
#
loop_
_entity_poly.entity_id
_entity_poly.type
_entity_poly.pdbx_seq_one_letter_code
_entity_poly.pdbx_strand_id
1 'polypeptide(L)'
;MRKLVRSLKEHQLSKAFTRDDWSIATRSAFTPYFRRQQQLSKNIDSFHIELRNLARIALFPEYTYLLSWCLRLHRRVLRIDRQGAYENLLKYFANMQTSDDRWLNMFETSVPLEADAAIHDKIYQLFSTIDGVAEGCFKPQLQILFSFAQRCSGNPWPNDVTKMDFGALVAEFPGSLRSQASALLTDPELSININQWRNIAAHKTFQLVGPRTIEIKYGKGTAHVRRLGLHRLRKVWHWLLRIHTATRLANTITYIEHMPELHALGIPTINRRLSATLLHIAHGLSTVGFESVAWKCVKRDGVLVVRDRQGRPARHALIHASQMLDQLSVGILLDPSTRNALDRAGISLVLKDGTPYGTALVPVQVADAFTLRKIDLADYMDNIQWVIEKSQN
;
A
#
# COMPACT_ATOMS: atom_id res chain seq x y z
N MET A 1 20.84 -7.24 1.57
CA MET A 1 19.76 -7.13 0.55
C MET A 1 19.17 -8.48 0.14
N ARG A 2 19.89 -9.42 -0.52
CA ARG A 2 19.31 -10.72 -0.94
C ARG A 2 18.71 -11.56 0.22
N LYS A 3 19.34 -11.57 1.40
CA LYS A 3 18.81 -12.25 2.61
C LYS A 3 17.52 -11.60 3.14
N LEU A 4 17.45 -10.27 3.21
CA LEU A 4 16.26 -9.50 3.62
C LEU A 4 15.10 -9.61 2.60
N VAL A 5 15.42 -9.57 1.30
CA VAL A 5 14.46 -9.79 0.21
C VAL A 5 13.91 -11.22 0.24
N ARG A 6 14.72 -12.21 0.65
CA ARG A 6 14.29 -13.60 0.83
C ARG A 6 13.41 -13.77 2.07
N SER A 7 13.76 -13.16 3.21
CA SER A 7 12.93 -13.19 4.42
C SER A 7 11.58 -12.46 4.25
N LEU A 8 11.54 -11.39 3.46
CA LEU A 8 10.31 -10.65 3.12
C LEU A 8 9.30 -11.45 2.25
N LYS A 9 9.75 -12.52 1.57
CA LYS A 9 8.90 -13.43 0.80
C LYS A 9 8.19 -14.47 1.66
N GLU A 10 8.83 -14.92 2.74
CA GLU A 10 8.39 -16.09 3.51
C GLU A 10 7.45 -15.74 4.67
N HIS A 11 7.06 -14.46 4.84
CA HIS A 11 6.35 -13.95 6.02
C HIS A 11 7.05 -14.22 7.36
N GLN A 12 8.25 -14.77 7.33
CA GLN A 12 9.12 -14.96 8.47
C GLN A 12 9.96 -13.69 8.64
N LEU A 13 9.52 -12.79 9.51
CA LEU A 13 10.40 -11.78 10.08
C LEU A 13 11.44 -12.54 10.91
N SER A 14 12.61 -12.81 10.32
CA SER A 14 13.72 -13.38 11.09
C SER A 14 14.03 -12.44 12.25
N LYS A 15 14.24 -13.00 13.46
CA LYS A 15 14.63 -12.29 14.71
C LYS A 15 15.91 -11.41 14.62
N ALA A 16 16.48 -11.20 13.43
CA ALA A 16 17.84 -10.74 13.19
C ALA A 16 17.99 -9.34 12.58
N PHE A 17 16.92 -8.56 12.42
CA PHE A 17 17.01 -7.20 11.85
C PHE A 17 16.46 -6.15 12.82
N THR A 18 17.30 -5.16 13.15
CA THR A 18 16.95 -3.96 13.93
C THR A 18 16.28 -2.90 13.05
N ARG A 19 15.65 -1.88 13.65
CA ARG A 19 15.12 -0.72 12.90
C ARG A 19 16.19 -0.01 12.07
N ASP A 20 17.43 0.03 12.57
CA ASP A 20 18.56 0.63 11.86
C ASP A 20 18.94 -0.20 10.63
N ASP A 21 18.91 -1.53 10.73
CA ASP A 21 19.11 -2.41 9.58
C ASP A 21 18.05 -2.18 8.50
N TRP A 22 16.78 -2.03 8.90
CA TRP A 22 15.69 -1.67 8.00
C TRP A 22 15.91 -0.30 7.36
N SER A 23 16.36 0.68 8.13
CA SER A 23 16.62 2.05 7.64
C SER A 23 17.80 2.09 6.67
N ILE A 24 18.89 1.38 6.95
CA ILE A 24 20.05 1.24 6.07
C ILE A 24 19.63 0.54 4.77
N ALA A 25 18.90 -0.58 4.86
CA ALA A 25 18.43 -1.32 3.70
C ALA A 25 17.48 -0.49 2.84
N THR A 26 16.53 0.22 3.47
CA THR A 26 15.58 1.10 2.81
C THR A 26 16.29 2.24 2.09
N ARG A 27 17.22 2.92 2.77
CA ARG A 27 18.03 3.99 2.18
C ARG A 27 18.81 3.46 0.99
N SER A 28 19.54 2.37 1.15
CA SER A 28 20.32 1.75 0.07
C SER A 28 19.45 1.39 -1.15
N ALA A 29 18.27 0.81 -0.92
CA ALA A 29 17.38 0.36 -2.00
C ALA A 29 16.64 1.51 -2.70
N PHE A 30 16.25 2.56 -1.98
CA PHE A 30 15.46 3.67 -2.52
C PHE A 30 16.28 4.87 -3.01
N THR A 31 17.53 5.04 -2.55
CA THR A 31 18.42 6.13 -3.01
C THR A 31 18.46 6.30 -4.53
N PRO A 32 18.56 5.23 -5.36
CA PRO A 32 18.57 5.37 -6.82
C PRO A 32 17.29 5.98 -7.41
N TYR A 33 16.16 5.86 -6.70
CA TYR A 33 14.86 6.32 -7.15
C TYR A 33 14.49 7.70 -6.62
N PHE A 34 15.24 8.29 -5.69
CA PHE A 34 15.02 9.65 -5.17
C PHE A 34 16.04 10.65 -5.73
N ARG A 35 15.58 11.83 -6.16
CA ARG A 35 16.44 13.00 -6.39
C ARG A 35 16.61 13.83 -5.13
N ARG A 36 15.56 13.94 -4.31
CA ARG A 36 15.57 14.69 -3.05
C ARG A 36 15.84 13.76 -1.87
N GLN A 37 17.10 13.41 -1.65
CA GLN A 37 17.53 12.47 -0.59
C GLN A 37 17.09 12.87 0.83
N GLN A 38 16.93 14.17 1.07
CA GLN A 38 16.37 14.67 2.33
C GLN A 38 14.93 14.19 2.55
N GLN A 39 14.10 14.11 1.49
CA GLN A 39 12.72 13.62 1.60
C GLN A 39 12.66 12.13 1.91
N LEU A 40 13.53 11.32 1.30
CA LEU A 40 13.69 9.91 1.67
C LEU A 40 14.09 9.78 3.15
N SER A 41 15.06 10.58 3.61
CA SER A 41 15.54 10.52 4.99
C SER A 41 14.45 10.90 6.00
N LYS A 42 13.66 11.94 5.72
CA LYS A 42 12.54 12.38 6.58
C LYS A 42 11.39 11.36 6.64
N ASN A 43 11.24 10.53 5.61
CA ASN A 43 10.13 9.58 5.47
C ASN A 43 10.60 8.12 5.50
N ILE A 44 11.77 7.84 6.08
CA ILE A 44 12.44 6.54 5.94
C ILE A 44 11.60 5.39 6.51
N ASP A 45 10.92 5.60 7.64
CA ASP A 45 10.10 4.57 8.29
C ASP A 45 8.89 4.19 7.44
N SER A 46 8.23 5.17 6.80
CA SER A 46 7.14 4.91 5.84
C SER A 46 7.59 4.04 4.66
N PHE A 47 8.87 4.10 4.29
CA PHE A 47 9.45 3.30 3.21
C PHE A 47 9.92 1.90 3.64
N HIS A 48 9.90 1.55 4.93
CA HIS A 48 10.17 0.18 5.37
C HIS A 48 9.15 -0.80 4.78
N ILE A 49 7.87 -0.41 4.75
CA ILE A 49 6.81 -1.21 4.10
C ILE A 49 7.02 -1.25 2.59
N GLU A 50 7.38 -0.11 1.98
CA GLU A 50 7.62 -0.04 0.54
C GLU A 50 8.82 -0.87 0.09
N LEU A 51 9.78 -1.13 0.98
CA LEU A 51 10.89 -2.03 0.69
C LEU A 51 10.41 -3.43 0.31
N ARG A 52 9.30 -3.90 0.91
CA ARG A 52 8.68 -5.17 0.52
C ARG A 52 8.09 -5.12 -0.88
N ASN A 53 7.45 -4.01 -1.24
CA ASN A 53 6.89 -3.79 -2.57
C ASN A 53 8.00 -3.72 -3.63
N LEU A 54 9.08 -2.99 -3.33
CA LEU A 54 10.25 -2.93 -4.19
C LEU A 54 10.91 -4.30 -4.35
N ALA A 55 11.07 -5.05 -3.26
CA ALA A 55 11.63 -6.41 -3.28
C ALA A 55 10.85 -7.39 -4.17
N ARG A 56 9.51 -7.22 -4.28
CA ARG A 56 8.65 -8.05 -5.15
C ARG A 56 8.93 -7.85 -6.64
N ILE A 57 9.36 -6.65 -7.05
CA ILE A 57 9.64 -6.31 -8.45
C ILE A 57 11.14 -6.29 -8.78
N ALA A 58 12.02 -6.12 -7.79
CA ALA A 58 13.47 -5.99 -7.98
C ALA A 58 14.13 -7.24 -8.60
N LEU A 59 13.48 -8.41 -8.53
CA LEU A 59 13.95 -9.65 -9.13
C LEU A 59 13.62 -9.77 -10.63
N PHE A 60 12.88 -8.80 -11.17
CA PHE A 60 12.32 -8.82 -12.51
C PHE A 60 12.69 -7.50 -13.20
N PRO A 61 13.76 -7.50 -14.03
CA PRO A 61 14.31 -6.29 -14.64
C PRO A 61 13.27 -5.44 -15.37
N GLU A 62 12.29 -6.07 -16.02
CA GLU A 62 11.23 -5.40 -16.78
C GLU A 62 10.35 -4.48 -15.91
N TYR A 63 10.03 -4.88 -14.67
CA TYR A 63 9.22 -4.06 -13.77
C TYR A 63 10.05 -3.01 -13.03
N THR A 64 11.34 -3.29 -12.81
CA THR A 64 12.29 -2.29 -12.29
C THR A 64 12.55 -1.19 -13.34
N TYR A 65 12.61 -1.58 -14.62
CA TYR A 65 12.64 -0.65 -15.74
C TYR A 65 11.35 0.17 -15.81
N LEU A 66 10.18 -0.46 -15.67
CA LEU A 66 8.88 0.23 -15.64
C LEU A 66 8.81 1.28 -14.53
N LEU A 67 9.19 0.93 -13.29
CA LEU A 67 9.28 1.89 -12.16
C LEU A 67 10.14 3.10 -12.54
N SER A 68 11.33 2.83 -13.09
CA SER A 68 12.29 3.85 -13.48
C SER A 68 11.77 4.72 -14.64
N TRP A 69 11.04 4.12 -15.58
CA TRP A 69 10.39 4.81 -16.69
C TRP A 69 9.28 5.74 -16.20
N CYS A 70 8.40 5.28 -15.31
CA CYS A 70 7.36 6.13 -14.68
C CYS A 70 7.99 7.34 -13.96
N LEU A 71 9.05 7.13 -13.17
CA LEU A 71 9.76 8.23 -12.50
C LEU A 71 10.39 9.22 -13.49
N ARG A 72 11.02 8.74 -14.57
CA ARG A 72 11.56 9.61 -15.62
C ARG A 72 10.47 10.43 -16.29
N LEU A 73 9.32 9.82 -16.56
CA LEU A 73 8.15 10.49 -17.13
C LEU A 73 7.68 11.61 -16.20
N HIS A 74 7.45 11.32 -14.91
CA HIS A 74 7.02 12.33 -13.93
C HIS A 74 8.01 13.51 -13.86
N ARG A 75 9.30 13.20 -13.78
CA ARG A 75 10.38 14.19 -13.73
C ARG A 75 10.47 15.05 -14.99
N ARG A 76 10.18 14.48 -16.17
CA ARG A 76 10.16 15.22 -17.42
C ARG A 76 9.00 16.21 -17.43
N VAL A 77 7.82 15.77 -17.03
CA VAL A 77 6.63 16.64 -16.96
C VAL A 77 6.80 17.74 -15.92
N LEU A 78 7.32 17.44 -14.73
CA LEU A 78 7.64 18.43 -13.68
C LEU A 78 8.66 19.50 -14.12
N ARG A 79 9.46 19.23 -15.17
CA ARG A 79 10.36 20.22 -15.78
C ARG A 79 9.67 21.08 -16.84
N ILE A 80 8.73 20.48 -17.58
CA ILE A 80 7.98 21.16 -18.63
C ILE A 80 6.91 22.08 -18.02
N ASP A 81 6.20 21.58 -17.02
CA ASP A 81 5.00 22.21 -16.46
C ASP A 81 4.84 21.80 -15.00
N ARG A 82 5.58 22.49 -14.13
CA ARG A 82 5.62 22.17 -12.70
C ARG A 82 4.28 22.42 -12.01
N GLN A 83 3.66 23.56 -12.31
CA GLN A 83 2.41 23.97 -11.69
C GLN A 83 1.28 23.00 -12.06
N GLY A 84 1.09 22.72 -13.36
CA GLY A 84 0.08 21.78 -13.81
C GLY A 84 0.32 20.35 -13.29
N ALA A 85 1.58 19.95 -13.09
CA ALA A 85 1.91 18.66 -12.48
C ALA A 85 1.50 18.60 -11.00
N TYR A 86 1.74 19.65 -10.22
CA TYR A 86 1.30 19.71 -8.82
C TYR A 86 -0.22 19.74 -8.69
N GLU A 87 -0.90 20.51 -9.53
CA GLU A 87 -2.37 20.54 -9.57
C GLU A 87 -2.95 19.16 -9.92
N ASN A 88 -2.36 18.45 -10.90
CA ASN A 88 -2.78 17.10 -11.23
C ASN A 88 -2.51 16.10 -10.10
N LEU A 89 -1.34 16.18 -9.44
CA LEU A 89 -1.04 15.34 -8.29
C LEU A 89 -2.05 15.60 -7.15
N LEU A 90 -2.35 16.85 -6.82
CA LEU A 90 -3.35 17.18 -5.80
C LEU A 90 -4.74 16.65 -6.16
N LYS A 91 -5.16 16.85 -7.41
CA LYS A 91 -6.47 16.39 -7.91
C LYS A 91 -6.67 14.89 -7.73
N TYR A 92 -5.61 14.10 -7.89
CA TYR A 92 -5.69 12.63 -7.83
C TYR A 92 -5.19 12.03 -6.50
N PHE A 93 -4.84 12.87 -5.53
CA PHE A 93 -4.25 12.41 -4.28
C PHE A 93 -5.20 11.49 -3.49
N ALA A 94 -6.49 11.85 -3.39
CA ALA A 94 -7.50 11.02 -2.75
C ALA A 94 -7.76 9.67 -3.47
N ASN A 95 -7.51 9.62 -4.79
CA ASN A 95 -7.68 8.39 -5.56
C ASN A 95 -6.60 7.35 -5.22
N MET A 96 -5.38 7.78 -4.90
CA MET A 96 -4.33 6.87 -4.42
C MET A 96 -4.74 6.18 -3.12
N GLN A 97 -5.33 6.94 -2.20
CA GLN A 97 -5.84 6.36 -0.97
C GLN A 97 -6.96 5.36 -1.25
N THR A 98 -7.90 5.71 -2.12
CA THR A 98 -8.97 4.79 -2.51
C THR A 98 -8.42 3.48 -3.07
N SER A 99 -7.33 3.55 -3.84
CA SER A 99 -6.58 2.37 -4.29
C SER A 99 -6.04 1.54 -3.12
N ASP A 100 -5.38 2.18 -2.15
CA ASP A 100 -4.80 1.49 -0.98
C ASP A 100 -5.88 0.87 -0.08
N ASP A 101 -7.01 1.55 0.12
CA ASP A 101 -8.15 1.03 0.88
C ASP A 101 -8.78 -0.18 0.17
N ARG A 102 -8.96 -0.12 -1.16
CA ARG A 102 -9.48 -1.27 -1.93
C ARG A 102 -8.52 -2.45 -1.92
N TRP A 103 -7.23 -2.18 -2.00
CA TRP A 103 -6.21 -3.20 -1.83
C TRP A 103 -6.35 -3.86 -0.46
N LEU A 104 -6.40 -3.07 0.63
CA LEU A 104 -6.56 -3.60 1.98
C LEU A 104 -7.83 -4.45 2.14
N ASN A 105 -8.99 -3.95 1.67
CA ASN A 105 -10.24 -4.71 1.70
C ASN A 105 -10.11 -6.05 0.99
N MET A 106 -9.46 -6.08 -0.17
CA MET A 106 -9.27 -7.32 -0.92
C MET A 106 -8.43 -8.31 -0.11
N PHE A 107 -7.40 -7.88 0.62
CA PHE A 107 -6.63 -8.76 1.50
C PHE A 107 -7.42 -9.21 2.73
N GLU A 108 -8.21 -8.33 3.34
CA GLU A 108 -9.01 -8.65 4.53
C GLU A 108 -10.17 -9.61 4.23
N THR A 109 -10.75 -9.53 3.03
CA THR A 109 -11.91 -10.33 2.62
C THR A 109 -11.57 -11.57 1.81
N SER A 110 -10.35 -11.66 1.26
CA SER A 110 -9.91 -12.83 0.49
C SER A 110 -9.27 -13.87 1.41
N VAL A 111 -10.02 -14.90 1.78
CA VAL A 111 -9.44 -16.11 2.39
C VAL A 111 -8.65 -16.86 1.31
N PRO A 112 -7.34 -17.09 1.47
CA PRO A 112 -6.59 -17.92 0.54
C PRO A 112 -7.22 -19.31 0.46
N LEU A 113 -7.46 -19.82 -0.75
CA LEU A 113 -7.96 -21.17 -0.89
C LEU A 113 -6.88 -22.18 -0.47
N GLU A 114 -7.32 -23.28 0.14
CA GLU A 114 -6.45 -24.40 0.50
C GLU A 114 -5.74 -25.00 -0.72
N ALA A 115 -4.60 -25.66 -0.47
CA ALA A 115 -3.75 -26.19 -1.53
C ALA A 115 -4.48 -27.22 -2.41
N ASP A 116 -5.45 -27.94 -1.87
CA ASP A 116 -6.27 -28.98 -2.50
C ASP A 116 -7.60 -28.47 -3.07
N ALA A 117 -7.93 -27.19 -2.89
CA ALA A 117 -9.18 -26.60 -3.40
C ALA A 117 -9.39 -26.86 -4.90
N ALA A 118 -10.65 -26.99 -5.31
CA ALA A 118 -11.00 -27.32 -6.68
C ALA A 118 -10.42 -26.31 -7.67
N ILE A 119 -10.05 -26.80 -8.87
CA ILE A 119 -9.43 -25.95 -9.89
C ILE A 119 -10.35 -24.80 -10.31
N HIS A 120 -11.67 -25.05 -10.32
CA HIS A 120 -12.68 -24.04 -10.64
C HIS A 120 -12.62 -22.86 -9.65
N ASP A 121 -12.54 -23.14 -8.36
CA ASP A 121 -12.49 -22.11 -7.32
C ASP A 121 -11.20 -21.30 -7.39
N LYS A 122 -10.07 -21.97 -7.65
CA LYS A 122 -8.78 -21.31 -7.89
C LYS A 122 -8.83 -20.37 -9.10
N ILE A 123 -9.48 -20.77 -10.18
CA ILE A 123 -9.66 -19.93 -11.37
C ILE A 123 -10.53 -18.73 -11.03
N TYR A 124 -11.65 -18.96 -10.35
CA TYR A 124 -12.58 -17.89 -9.97
C TYR A 124 -11.91 -16.86 -9.03
N GLN A 125 -11.16 -17.33 -8.03
CA GLN A 125 -10.40 -16.46 -7.13
C GLN A 125 -9.35 -15.63 -7.89
N LEU A 126 -8.61 -16.23 -8.83
CA LEU A 126 -7.63 -15.51 -9.64
C LEU A 126 -8.29 -14.43 -10.51
N PHE A 127 -9.40 -14.73 -11.18
CA PHE A 127 -10.13 -13.73 -11.97
C PHE A 127 -10.74 -12.64 -11.09
N SER A 128 -11.35 -12.99 -9.95
CA SER A 128 -11.85 -12.00 -8.98
C SER A 128 -10.74 -11.07 -8.49
N THR A 129 -9.53 -11.60 -8.28
CA THR A 129 -8.37 -10.79 -7.91
C THR A 129 -7.90 -9.92 -9.08
N ILE A 130 -7.91 -10.44 -10.31
CA ILE A 130 -7.56 -9.66 -11.52
C ILE A 130 -8.49 -8.46 -11.67
N ASP A 131 -9.80 -8.65 -11.52
CA ASP A 131 -10.79 -7.58 -11.60
C ASP A 131 -10.58 -6.54 -10.50
N GLY A 132 -10.51 -7.00 -9.24
CA GLY A 132 -10.32 -6.14 -8.07
C GLY A 132 -9.02 -5.34 -8.12
N VAL A 133 -7.93 -5.93 -8.64
CA VAL A 133 -6.67 -5.21 -8.81
C VAL A 133 -6.73 -4.24 -9.98
N ALA A 134 -7.22 -4.66 -11.15
CA ALA A 134 -7.23 -3.79 -12.33
C ALA A 134 -8.14 -2.57 -12.14
N GLU A 135 -9.40 -2.78 -11.78
CA GLU A 135 -10.38 -1.70 -11.64
C GLU A 135 -10.29 -1.02 -10.27
N GLY A 136 -10.08 -1.80 -9.21
CA GLY A 136 -10.08 -1.32 -7.85
C GLY A 136 -8.83 -0.53 -7.47
N CYS A 137 -7.66 -1.10 -7.76
CA CYS A 137 -6.37 -0.60 -7.25
C CYS A 137 -5.56 0.11 -8.34
N PHE A 138 -5.44 -0.50 -9.51
CA PHE A 138 -4.53 -0.04 -10.55
C PHE A 138 -5.08 1.14 -11.33
N LYS A 139 -6.40 1.22 -11.57
CA LYS A 139 -7.03 2.35 -12.25
C LYS A 139 -6.63 3.71 -11.67
N PRO A 140 -6.77 4.00 -10.35
CA PRO A 140 -6.27 5.24 -9.76
C PRO A 140 -4.81 5.58 -10.09
N GLN A 141 -3.93 4.57 -10.02
CA GLN A 141 -2.51 4.75 -10.30
C GLN A 141 -2.26 5.05 -11.79
N LEU A 142 -3.03 4.40 -12.66
CA LEU A 142 -2.99 4.60 -14.11
C LEU A 142 -3.53 5.98 -14.53
N GLN A 143 -4.52 6.54 -13.82
CA GLN A 143 -5.05 7.88 -14.11
C GLN A 143 -3.97 8.98 -13.95
N ILE A 144 -3.16 8.88 -12.89
CA ILE A 144 -2.02 9.78 -12.68
C ILE A 144 -1.01 9.60 -13.81
N LEU A 145 -0.59 8.36 -14.06
CA LEU A 145 0.39 8.04 -15.09
C LEU A 145 -0.06 8.49 -16.49
N PHE A 146 -1.34 8.29 -16.82
CA PHE A 146 -1.95 8.71 -18.07
C PHE A 146 -1.90 10.24 -18.24
N SER A 147 -2.27 11.00 -17.21
CA SER A 147 -2.23 12.47 -17.24
C SER A 147 -0.82 12.99 -17.54
N PHE A 148 0.18 12.40 -16.89
CA PHE A 148 1.59 12.70 -17.14
C PHE A 148 2.05 12.26 -18.52
N ALA A 149 1.61 11.09 -19.01
CA ALA A 149 1.92 10.61 -20.34
C ALA A 149 1.37 11.54 -21.44
N GLN A 150 0.13 12.01 -21.29
CA GLN A 150 -0.49 12.98 -22.19
C GLN A 150 0.35 14.27 -22.26
N ARG A 151 0.64 14.86 -21.09
CA ARG A 151 1.44 16.10 -21.04
C ARG A 151 2.83 15.92 -21.62
N CYS A 152 3.50 14.81 -21.33
CA CYS A 152 4.83 14.50 -21.87
C CYS A 152 4.83 14.35 -23.41
N SER A 153 3.70 13.98 -24.00
CA SER A 153 3.54 13.80 -25.44
C SER A 153 3.20 15.11 -26.17
N GLY A 154 3.18 16.24 -25.46
CA GLY A 154 2.84 17.55 -26.01
C GLY A 154 1.36 17.88 -25.96
N ASN A 155 0.52 16.98 -25.45
CA ASN A 155 -0.92 17.22 -25.34
C ASN A 155 -1.23 18.13 -24.12
N PRO A 156 -2.39 18.81 -24.12
CA PRO A 156 -2.91 19.48 -22.93
C PRO A 156 -3.12 18.51 -21.77
N TRP A 157 -3.21 19.03 -20.55
CA TRP A 157 -3.67 18.24 -19.42
C TRP A 157 -5.11 17.78 -19.67
N PRO A 158 -5.42 16.49 -19.46
CA PRO A 158 -6.79 16.01 -19.63
C PRO A 158 -7.74 16.61 -18.59
N ASN A 159 -8.92 17.06 -19.04
CA ASN A 159 -9.88 17.80 -18.22
C ASN A 159 -10.37 17.01 -16.98
N ASP A 160 -10.69 15.72 -17.14
CA ASP A 160 -11.15 14.89 -16.02
C ASP A 160 -10.91 13.38 -16.23
N VAL A 161 -9.72 12.92 -15.86
CA VAL A 161 -9.32 11.51 -15.99
C VAL A 161 -10.04 10.61 -14.97
N THR A 162 -10.65 11.19 -13.93
CA THR A 162 -11.38 10.40 -12.92
C THR A 162 -12.61 9.71 -13.51
N LYS A 163 -13.21 10.31 -14.54
CA LYS A 163 -14.39 9.80 -15.26
C LYS A 163 -14.05 8.78 -16.34
N MET A 164 -12.78 8.65 -16.71
CA MET A 164 -12.37 7.67 -17.71
C MET A 164 -12.47 6.27 -17.13
N ASP A 165 -13.10 5.36 -17.89
CA ASP A 165 -13.04 3.95 -17.57
C ASP A 165 -11.64 3.37 -17.83
N PHE A 166 -11.36 2.19 -17.26
CA PHE A 166 -10.05 1.56 -17.40
C PHE A 166 -9.70 1.23 -18.86
N GLY A 167 -10.70 0.91 -19.69
CA GLY A 167 -10.53 0.65 -21.11
C GLY A 167 -10.08 1.89 -21.86
N ALA A 168 -10.69 3.04 -21.59
CA ALA A 168 -10.35 4.34 -22.18
C ALA A 168 -8.91 4.76 -21.82
N LEU A 169 -8.51 4.62 -20.56
CA LEU A 169 -7.13 4.93 -20.12
C LEU A 169 -6.07 4.15 -20.90
N VAL A 170 -6.36 2.87 -21.19
CA VAL A 170 -5.47 1.99 -21.94
C VAL A 170 -5.55 2.28 -23.45
N ALA A 171 -6.75 2.48 -23.99
CA ALA A 171 -6.98 2.70 -25.41
C ALA A 171 -6.49 4.05 -25.91
N GLU A 172 -6.54 5.09 -25.07
CA GLU A 172 -6.10 6.45 -25.39
C GLU A 172 -4.66 6.73 -24.96
N PHE A 173 -3.95 5.73 -24.41
CA PHE A 173 -2.57 5.90 -23.97
C PHE A 173 -1.68 6.39 -25.14
N PRO A 174 -0.87 7.46 -24.97
CA PRO A 174 -0.15 8.09 -26.08
C PRO A 174 0.70 7.12 -26.89
N GLY A 175 0.48 7.10 -28.21
CA GLY A 175 1.13 6.17 -29.14
C GLY A 175 2.66 6.23 -29.10
N SER A 176 3.22 7.43 -28.97
CA SER A 176 4.67 7.68 -28.87
C SER A 176 5.34 7.04 -27.65
N LEU A 177 4.55 6.69 -26.62
CA LEU A 177 5.02 6.11 -25.37
C LEU A 177 4.69 4.62 -25.22
N ARG A 178 3.84 4.05 -26.09
CA ARG A 178 3.37 2.65 -25.96
C ARG A 178 4.48 1.63 -26.01
N SER A 179 5.47 1.80 -26.88
CA SER A 179 6.60 0.87 -26.99
C SER A 179 7.43 0.83 -25.70
N GLN A 180 7.57 1.97 -25.02
CA GLN A 180 8.29 2.07 -23.75
C GLN A 180 7.47 1.56 -22.56
N ALA A 181 6.14 1.57 -22.69
CA ALA A 181 5.17 1.10 -21.69
C ALA A 181 4.59 -0.28 -22.01
N SER A 182 5.22 -1.08 -22.87
CA SER A 182 4.67 -2.37 -23.33
C SER A 182 4.35 -3.31 -22.16
N ALA A 183 5.26 -3.40 -21.18
CA ALA A 183 5.08 -4.19 -19.97
C ALA A 183 3.85 -3.77 -19.15
N LEU A 184 3.43 -2.50 -19.22
CA LEU A 184 2.26 -1.96 -18.52
C LEU A 184 0.96 -2.36 -19.22
N LEU A 185 0.96 -2.39 -20.55
CA LEU A 185 -0.26 -2.43 -21.36
C LEU A 185 -0.65 -3.84 -21.81
N THR A 186 0.31 -4.74 -21.93
CA THR A 186 0.12 -6.04 -22.58
C THR A 186 0.76 -7.16 -21.77
N ASP A 187 0.05 -8.28 -21.62
CA ASP A 187 0.55 -9.41 -20.83
C ASP A 187 1.64 -10.21 -21.57
N PRO A 188 2.62 -10.77 -20.83
CA PRO A 188 3.76 -11.47 -21.44
C PRO A 188 3.43 -12.89 -21.94
N GLU A 189 2.26 -13.44 -21.62
CA GLU A 189 1.92 -14.83 -21.92
C GLU A 189 1.11 -14.97 -23.22
N LEU A 190 0.09 -14.15 -23.41
CA LEU A 190 -0.85 -14.22 -24.54
C LEU A 190 -0.87 -12.95 -25.38
N SER A 191 -0.11 -11.93 -25.00
CA SER A 191 -0.10 -10.61 -25.65
C SER A 191 -1.49 -9.97 -25.71
N ILE A 192 -2.30 -10.21 -24.69
CA ILE A 192 -3.61 -9.61 -24.48
C ILE A 192 -3.43 -8.31 -23.70
N ASN A 193 -4.11 -7.25 -24.15
CA ASN A 193 -4.07 -5.97 -23.45
C ASN A 193 -4.73 -6.06 -22.08
N ILE A 194 -4.21 -5.29 -21.12
CA ILE A 194 -4.66 -5.29 -19.73
C ILE A 194 -6.16 -4.99 -19.57
N ASN A 195 -6.71 -4.10 -20.40
CA ASN A 195 -8.14 -3.80 -20.39
C ASN A 195 -8.99 -5.02 -20.78
N GLN A 196 -8.49 -5.90 -21.66
CA GLN A 196 -9.17 -7.14 -22.01
C GLN A 196 -9.10 -8.15 -20.87
N TRP A 197 -7.99 -8.25 -20.14
CA TRP A 197 -7.92 -9.06 -18.93
C TRP A 197 -8.93 -8.62 -17.86
N ARG A 198 -9.05 -7.31 -17.65
CA ARG A 198 -10.09 -6.75 -16.79
C ARG A 198 -11.48 -7.12 -17.29
N ASN A 199 -11.75 -6.98 -18.59
CA ASN A 199 -13.06 -7.32 -19.16
C ASN A 199 -13.40 -8.81 -19.02
N ILE A 200 -12.43 -9.70 -19.25
CA ILE A 200 -12.61 -11.15 -19.07
C ILE A 200 -13.03 -11.46 -17.63
N ALA A 201 -12.34 -10.85 -16.67
CA ALA A 201 -12.61 -11.04 -15.26
C ALA A 201 -13.98 -10.48 -14.84
N ALA A 202 -14.25 -9.21 -15.18
CA ALA A 202 -15.48 -8.51 -14.81
C ALA A 202 -16.74 -9.13 -15.43
N HIS A 203 -16.67 -9.57 -16.69
CA HIS A 203 -17.81 -10.19 -17.39
C HIS A 203 -17.83 -11.71 -17.29
N LYS A 204 -16.90 -12.30 -16.54
CA LYS A 204 -16.76 -13.76 -16.35
C LYS A 204 -16.75 -14.52 -17.67
N THR A 205 -16.11 -13.99 -18.70
CA THR A 205 -16.05 -14.61 -20.03
C THR A 205 -14.93 -15.66 -20.13
N PHE A 206 -14.91 -16.56 -19.15
CA PHE A 206 -13.97 -17.67 -19.04
C PHE A 206 -14.69 -18.96 -18.64
N GLN A 207 -14.18 -20.11 -19.08
CA GLN A 207 -14.73 -21.41 -18.74
C GLN A 207 -13.65 -22.50 -18.72
N LEU A 208 -13.83 -23.54 -17.90
CA LEU A 208 -12.97 -24.71 -17.90
C LEU A 208 -13.45 -25.68 -19.01
N VAL A 209 -12.65 -25.86 -20.05
CA VAL A 209 -12.97 -26.72 -21.22
C VAL A 209 -12.25 -28.06 -21.20
N GLY A 210 -11.43 -28.31 -20.18
CA GLY A 210 -10.74 -29.57 -19.95
C GLY A 210 -10.02 -29.56 -18.59
N PRO A 211 -9.45 -30.68 -18.13
CA PRO A 211 -8.93 -30.82 -16.75
C PRO A 211 -7.92 -29.77 -16.32
N ARG A 212 -7.20 -29.17 -17.28
CA ARG A 212 -6.19 -28.12 -17.04
C ARG A 212 -6.28 -26.97 -18.05
N THR A 213 -7.40 -26.87 -18.77
CA THR A 213 -7.53 -25.93 -19.90
C THR A 213 -8.66 -24.95 -19.65
N ILE A 214 -8.29 -23.69 -19.52
CA ILE A 214 -9.18 -22.55 -19.36
C ILE A 214 -9.32 -21.91 -20.73
N GLU A 215 -10.55 -21.71 -21.18
CA GLU A 215 -10.86 -20.91 -22.35
C GLU A 215 -11.31 -19.52 -21.90
N ILE A 216 -10.78 -18.48 -22.55
CA ILE A 216 -11.14 -17.08 -22.33
C ILE A 216 -11.64 -16.47 -23.63
N LYS A 217 -12.64 -15.58 -23.52
CA LYS A 217 -13.25 -14.86 -24.64
C LYS A 217 -13.17 -13.36 -24.41
N TYR A 218 -12.70 -12.59 -25.38
CA TYR A 218 -12.54 -11.14 -25.28
C TYR A 218 -12.68 -10.44 -26.64
N GLY A 219 -12.76 -9.10 -26.63
CA GLY A 219 -13.05 -8.30 -27.83
C GLY A 219 -14.52 -7.87 -27.93
N LYS A 220 -14.77 -6.71 -28.55
CA LYS A 220 -16.11 -6.17 -28.81
C LYS A 220 -16.47 -6.42 -30.27
N GLY A 221 -17.61 -7.03 -30.54
CA GLY A 221 -18.02 -7.45 -31.89
C GLY A 221 -17.43 -8.80 -32.27
N THR A 222 -16.15 -8.83 -32.67
CA THR A 222 -15.46 -10.08 -33.01
C THR A 222 -14.83 -10.69 -31.76
N ALA A 223 -15.42 -11.78 -31.26
CA ALA A 223 -14.91 -12.48 -30.08
C ALA A 223 -13.62 -13.26 -30.41
N HIS A 224 -12.52 -12.88 -29.79
CA HIS A 224 -11.29 -13.64 -29.80
C HIS A 224 -11.33 -14.72 -28.71
N VAL A 225 -10.94 -15.94 -29.08
CA VAL A 225 -10.85 -17.08 -28.15
C VAL A 225 -9.38 -17.44 -27.95
N ARG A 226 -8.99 -17.61 -26.69
CA ARG A 226 -7.67 -18.11 -26.30
C ARG A 226 -7.81 -19.18 -25.24
N ARG A 227 -6.83 -20.10 -25.18
CA ARG A 227 -6.77 -21.18 -24.20
C ARG A 227 -5.47 -21.12 -23.42
N LEU A 228 -5.54 -21.32 -22.12
CA LEU A 228 -4.41 -21.31 -21.21
C LEU A 228 -4.62 -22.25 -20.01
N GLY A 229 -3.53 -22.69 -19.40
CA GLY A 229 -3.59 -23.43 -18.14
C GLY A 229 -3.49 -22.52 -16.92
N LEU A 230 -3.82 -23.08 -15.75
CA LEU A 230 -3.76 -22.37 -14.46
C LEU A 230 -2.39 -21.73 -14.18
N HIS A 231 -1.29 -22.38 -14.58
CA HIS A 231 0.06 -21.82 -14.44
C HIS A 231 0.24 -20.51 -15.20
N ARG A 232 -0.23 -20.43 -16.44
CA ARG A 232 -0.16 -19.21 -17.25
C ARG A 232 -1.10 -18.13 -16.70
N LEU A 233 -2.29 -18.51 -16.23
CA LEU A 233 -3.19 -17.57 -15.55
C LEU A 233 -2.53 -16.96 -14.30
N ARG A 234 -1.83 -17.77 -13.49
CA ARG A 234 -1.03 -17.28 -12.36
C ARG A 234 0.04 -16.30 -12.81
N LYS A 235 0.71 -16.52 -13.94
CA LYS A 235 1.71 -15.58 -14.45
C LYS A 235 1.08 -14.25 -14.87
N VAL A 236 -0.08 -14.26 -15.51
CA VAL A 236 -0.87 -13.05 -15.83
C VAL A 236 -1.24 -12.30 -14.55
N TRP A 237 -1.75 -13.02 -13.54
CA TRP A 237 -2.03 -12.44 -12.23
C TRP A 237 -0.80 -11.78 -11.60
N HIS A 238 0.35 -12.47 -11.57
CA HIS A 238 1.59 -11.89 -11.04
C HIS A 238 2.07 -10.69 -11.86
N TRP A 239 1.93 -10.72 -13.18
CA TRP A 239 2.24 -9.59 -14.05
C TRP A 239 1.42 -8.37 -13.65
N LEU A 240 0.10 -8.50 -13.53
CA LEU A 240 -0.81 -7.42 -13.08
C LEU A 240 -0.39 -6.85 -11.71
N LEU A 241 -0.08 -7.72 -10.74
CA LEU A 241 0.38 -7.27 -9.43
C LEU A 241 1.69 -6.48 -9.50
N ARG A 242 2.63 -6.91 -10.35
CA ARG A 242 3.94 -6.27 -10.48
C ARG A 242 3.89 -4.93 -11.20
N ILE A 243 3.08 -4.81 -12.27
CA ILE A 243 2.90 -3.52 -12.94
C ILE A 243 2.18 -2.52 -12.05
N HIS A 244 1.17 -2.96 -11.29
CA HIS A 244 0.52 -2.13 -10.28
C HIS A 244 1.53 -1.68 -9.23
N THR A 245 2.34 -2.60 -8.70
CA THR A 245 3.37 -2.29 -7.69
C THR A 245 4.39 -1.27 -8.21
N ALA A 246 4.89 -1.44 -9.44
CA ALA A 246 5.86 -0.54 -10.04
C ALA A 246 5.28 0.87 -10.25
N THR A 247 4.07 0.98 -10.80
CA THR A 247 3.40 2.28 -11.00
C THR A 247 3.04 2.95 -9.68
N ARG A 248 2.52 2.19 -8.71
CA ARG A 248 2.19 2.71 -7.38
C ARG A 248 3.42 3.27 -6.68
N LEU A 249 4.53 2.52 -6.66
CA LEU A 249 5.79 2.98 -6.10
C LEU A 249 6.29 4.26 -6.77
N ALA A 250 6.20 4.36 -8.10
CA ALA A 250 6.60 5.57 -8.82
C ALA A 250 5.76 6.79 -8.39
N ASN A 251 4.44 6.62 -8.27
CA ASN A 251 3.53 7.65 -7.77
C ASN A 251 3.90 8.02 -6.33
N THR A 252 3.97 7.06 -5.40
CA THR A 252 4.32 7.30 -3.99
C THR A 252 5.63 8.06 -3.84
N ILE A 253 6.70 7.66 -4.55
CA ILE A 253 7.98 8.36 -4.54
C ILE A 253 7.80 9.80 -5.02
N THR A 254 7.08 10.01 -6.12
CA THR A 254 6.85 11.35 -6.69
C THR A 254 6.10 12.26 -5.70
N TYR A 255 5.07 11.75 -5.03
CA TYR A 255 4.36 12.51 -3.99
C TYR A 255 5.29 12.87 -2.84
N ILE A 256 6.05 11.91 -2.31
CA ILE A 256 6.93 12.15 -1.16
C ILE A 256 8.07 13.12 -1.53
N GLU A 257 8.62 13.04 -2.74
CA GLU A 257 9.63 14.01 -3.21
C GLU A 257 9.10 15.44 -3.22
N HIS A 258 7.81 15.63 -3.50
CA HIS A 258 7.18 16.94 -3.71
C HIS A 258 6.17 17.32 -2.61
N MET A 259 6.14 16.56 -1.51
CA MET A 259 5.17 16.74 -0.42
C MET A 259 5.17 18.16 0.17
N PRO A 260 6.33 18.84 0.37
CA PRO A 260 6.32 20.22 0.87
C PRO A 260 5.57 21.19 -0.05
N GLU A 261 5.75 21.08 -1.36
CA GLU A 261 5.06 21.93 -2.32
C GLU A 261 3.57 21.59 -2.43
N LEU A 262 3.23 20.31 -2.37
CA LEU A 262 1.84 19.89 -2.35
C LEU A 262 1.14 20.38 -1.08
N HIS A 263 1.79 20.33 0.09
CA HIS A 263 1.29 20.92 1.34
C HIS A 263 1.04 22.42 1.21
N ALA A 264 1.96 23.16 0.61
CA ALA A 264 1.81 24.61 0.42
C ALA A 264 0.60 24.97 -0.46
N LEU A 265 0.16 24.07 -1.32
CA LEU A 265 -1.01 24.24 -2.19
C LEU A 265 -2.33 23.75 -1.55
N GLY A 266 -2.28 23.25 -0.30
CA GLY A 266 -3.45 22.75 0.41
C GLY A 266 -3.81 21.33 -0.01
N ILE A 267 -3.07 20.34 0.54
CA ILE A 267 -3.44 18.93 0.37
C ILE A 267 -4.84 18.71 0.96
N PRO A 268 -5.76 18.06 0.22
CA PRO A 268 -7.09 17.76 0.74
C PRO A 268 -7.01 16.89 1.98
N THR A 269 -7.90 17.12 2.94
CA THR A 269 -8.05 16.27 4.13
C THR A 269 -8.33 14.84 3.69
N ILE A 270 -7.47 13.92 4.12
CA ILE A 270 -7.49 12.52 3.72
C ILE A 270 -8.29 11.73 4.77
N ASN A 271 -9.33 11.01 4.37
CA ASN A 271 -10.03 10.09 5.27
C ASN A 271 -9.37 8.72 5.21
N ARG A 272 -8.62 8.29 6.23
CA ARG A 272 -7.92 7.00 6.25
C ARG A 272 -8.58 6.03 7.21
N ARG A 273 -8.89 4.82 6.73
CA ARG A 273 -9.37 3.74 7.57
C ARG A 273 -8.39 3.40 8.68
N LEU A 274 -8.89 3.22 9.88
CA LEU A 274 -8.10 2.87 11.05
C LEU A 274 -7.37 1.54 10.84
N SER A 275 -7.99 0.56 10.17
CA SER A 275 -7.34 -0.73 9.85
C SER A 275 -6.05 -0.56 9.05
N ALA A 276 -6.01 0.39 8.10
CA ALA A 276 -4.81 0.69 7.33
C ALA A 276 -3.71 1.31 8.19
N THR A 277 -4.07 2.08 9.22
CA THR A 277 -3.12 2.64 10.19
C THR A 277 -2.63 1.57 11.16
N LEU A 278 -3.54 0.73 11.67
CA LEU A 278 -3.22 -0.39 12.54
C LEU A 278 -2.26 -1.38 11.88
N LEU A 279 -2.42 -1.66 10.59
CA LEU A 279 -1.49 -2.52 9.84
C LEU A 279 -0.08 -1.91 9.79
N HIS A 280 0.03 -0.59 9.60
CA HIS A 280 1.32 0.10 9.60
C HIS A 280 1.96 0.05 10.99
N ILE A 281 1.20 0.37 12.04
CA ILE A 281 1.68 0.33 13.43
C ILE A 281 2.10 -1.10 13.80
N ALA A 282 1.29 -2.11 13.47
CA ALA A 282 1.61 -3.51 13.71
C ALA A 282 2.90 -3.94 13.02
N HIS A 283 3.11 -3.49 11.78
CA HIS A 283 4.36 -3.72 11.08
C HIS A 283 5.55 -3.03 11.78
N GLY A 284 5.43 -1.75 12.11
CA GLY A 284 6.48 -1.00 12.84
C GLY A 284 6.83 -1.65 14.18
N LEU A 285 5.83 -2.04 14.96
CA LEU A 285 6.01 -2.78 16.20
C LEU A 285 6.71 -4.14 15.98
N SER A 286 6.38 -4.83 14.89
CA SER A 286 7.01 -6.10 14.56
C SER A 286 8.50 -5.97 14.22
N THR A 287 8.94 -4.86 13.63
CA THR A 287 10.37 -4.63 13.33
C THR A 287 11.18 -4.36 14.59
N VAL A 288 10.56 -3.84 15.65
CA VAL A 288 11.18 -3.65 16.98
C VAL A 288 10.85 -4.76 17.98
N GLY A 289 10.36 -5.92 17.51
CA GLY A 289 10.25 -7.14 18.30
C GLY A 289 8.98 -7.28 19.13
N PHE A 290 7.89 -6.60 18.75
CA PHE A 290 6.56 -6.85 19.30
C PHE A 290 5.70 -7.69 18.35
N GLU A 291 4.64 -8.24 18.88
CA GLU A 291 3.55 -8.89 18.16
C GLU A 291 2.26 -8.15 18.45
N SER A 292 1.52 -7.75 17.42
CA SER A 292 0.17 -7.23 17.60
C SER A 292 -0.80 -8.39 17.74
N VAL A 293 -1.47 -8.47 18.89
CA VAL A 293 -2.34 -9.59 19.28
C VAL A 293 -3.79 -9.32 18.91
N ALA A 294 -4.29 -8.12 19.23
CA ALA A 294 -5.68 -7.75 19.00
C ALA A 294 -5.87 -6.24 18.97
N TRP A 295 -6.93 -5.79 18.31
CA TRP A 295 -7.51 -4.47 18.48
C TRP A 295 -8.79 -4.60 19.30
N LYS A 296 -8.94 -3.80 20.37
CA LYS A 296 -10.12 -3.82 21.24
C LYS A 296 -10.69 -2.41 21.34
N CYS A 297 -12.01 -2.29 21.16
CA CYS A 297 -12.74 -1.09 21.51
C CYS A 297 -13.50 -1.35 22.81
N VAL A 298 -13.19 -0.60 23.86
CA VAL A 298 -13.90 -0.69 25.15
C VAL A 298 -14.42 0.69 25.50
N LYS A 299 -15.74 0.85 25.56
CA LYS A 299 -16.39 2.17 25.68
C LYS A 299 -15.93 3.10 24.54
N ARG A 300 -15.24 4.19 24.87
CA ARG A 300 -14.66 5.17 23.92
C ARG A 300 -13.14 5.05 23.82
N ASP A 301 -12.56 3.94 24.27
CA ASP A 301 -11.13 3.68 24.18
C ASP A 301 -10.84 2.66 23.07
N GLY A 302 -9.96 3.03 22.15
CA GLY A 302 -9.39 2.12 21.16
C GLY A 302 -8.01 1.64 21.60
N VAL A 303 -7.86 0.35 21.86
CA VAL A 303 -6.64 -0.23 22.45
C VAL A 303 -6.04 -1.30 21.53
N LEU A 304 -4.79 -1.08 21.11
CA LEU A 304 -3.99 -2.09 20.43
C LEU A 304 -3.24 -2.94 21.47
N VAL A 305 -3.52 -4.23 21.49
CA VAL A 305 -2.91 -5.22 22.38
C VAL A 305 -1.65 -5.79 21.71
N VAL A 306 -0.54 -5.77 22.44
CA VAL A 306 0.77 -6.20 21.95
C VAL A 306 1.45 -7.16 22.91
N ARG A 307 2.36 -7.99 22.39
CA ARG A 307 3.22 -8.89 23.16
C ARG A 307 4.67 -8.66 22.81
N ASP A 308 5.56 -8.58 23.80
CA ASP A 308 7.00 -8.49 23.56
C ASP A 308 7.59 -9.88 23.21
N ARG A 309 8.33 -9.96 22.10
CA ARG A 309 8.99 -11.19 21.63
C ARG A 309 10.46 -11.27 22.04
N GLN A 310 11.02 -10.19 22.62
CA GLN A 310 12.44 -10.10 22.96
C GLN A 310 12.75 -10.41 24.44
N GLY A 311 11.73 -10.61 25.27
CA GLY A 311 11.89 -10.87 26.70
C GLY A 311 12.34 -9.63 27.49
N ARG A 312 11.95 -8.44 27.05
CA ARG A 312 12.26 -7.19 27.77
C ARG A 312 11.49 -7.12 29.11
N PRO A 313 12.00 -6.38 30.11
CA PRO A 313 11.22 -6.07 31.30
C PRO A 313 9.87 -5.45 30.93
N ALA A 314 8.76 -5.93 31.52
CA ALA A 314 7.41 -5.58 31.09
C ALA A 314 7.15 -4.06 31.09
N ARG A 315 7.64 -3.34 32.10
CA ARG A 315 7.58 -1.87 32.15
C ARG A 315 8.26 -1.21 30.95
N HIS A 316 9.49 -1.64 30.61
CA HIS A 316 10.25 -1.11 29.48
C HIS A 316 9.58 -1.46 28.15
N ALA A 317 9.02 -2.67 28.03
CA ALA A 317 8.28 -3.10 26.87
C ALA A 317 7.02 -2.24 26.64
N LEU A 318 6.25 -1.95 27.70
CA LEU A 318 5.07 -1.11 27.60
C LEU A 318 5.41 0.32 27.18
N ILE A 319 6.44 0.93 27.80
CA ILE A 319 6.92 2.27 27.44
C ILE A 319 7.41 2.33 25.98
N HIS A 320 8.11 1.30 25.52
CA HIS A 320 8.59 1.26 24.14
C HIS A 320 7.43 1.13 23.15
N ALA A 321 6.46 0.25 23.41
CA ALA A 321 5.31 0.09 22.54
C ALA A 321 4.38 1.33 22.53
N SER A 322 4.29 2.06 23.64
CA SER A 322 3.47 3.28 23.75
C SER A 322 3.98 4.44 22.90
N GLN A 323 5.20 4.36 22.35
CA GLN A 323 5.71 5.35 21.40
C GLN A 323 4.90 5.45 20.11
N MET A 324 3.96 4.52 19.85
CA MET A 324 3.07 4.52 18.68
C MET A 324 1.70 5.19 18.96
N LEU A 325 1.47 5.73 20.17
CA LEU A 325 0.17 6.28 20.57
C LEU A 325 -0.25 7.50 19.74
N ASP A 326 0.70 8.32 19.31
CA ASP A 326 0.48 9.46 18.41
C ASP A 326 -0.05 9.00 17.05
N GLN A 327 0.62 8.02 16.43
CA GLN A 327 0.21 7.45 15.15
C GLN A 327 -1.16 6.77 15.24
N LEU A 328 -1.43 6.08 16.35
CA LEU A 328 -2.72 5.44 16.59
C LEU A 328 -3.85 6.48 16.69
N SER A 329 -3.60 7.59 17.39
CA SER A 329 -4.56 8.69 17.55
C SER A 329 -4.85 9.39 16.22
N VAL A 330 -3.82 9.66 15.42
CA VAL A 330 -3.97 10.16 14.05
C VAL A 330 -4.82 9.19 13.22
N GLY A 331 -4.59 7.87 13.35
CA GLY A 331 -5.41 6.86 12.70
C GLY A 331 -6.90 6.94 13.06
N ILE A 332 -7.21 7.17 14.34
CA ILE A 332 -8.59 7.31 14.83
C ILE A 332 -9.26 8.57 14.24
N LEU A 333 -8.54 9.70 14.17
CA LEU A 333 -9.06 10.97 13.66
C LEU A 333 -9.32 10.96 12.16
N LEU A 334 -8.45 10.28 11.40
CA LEU A 334 -8.58 10.18 9.96
C LEU A 334 -9.67 9.20 9.52
N ASP A 335 -10.15 8.31 10.37
CA ASP A 335 -11.22 7.37 10.03
C ASP A 335 -12.60 7.96 10.39
N PRO A 336 -13.47 8.24 9.39
CA PRO A 336 -14.81 8.78 9.64
C PRO A 336 -15.68 7.89 10.55
N SER A 337 -15.42 6.58 10.58
CA SER A 337 -16.18 5.62 11.39
C SER A 337 -15.76 5.62 12.86
N THR A 338 -14.54 6.06 13.20
CA THR A 338 -14.03 6.03 14.57
C THR A 338 -13.82 7.39 15.21
N ARG A 339 -13.60 8.45 14.43
CA ARG A 339 -13.22 9.79 14.92
C ARG A 339 -14.16 10.40 15.96
N ASN A 340 -15.45 10.02 15.94
CA ASN A 340 -16.46 10.47 16.90
C ASN A 340 -16.82 9.41 17.95
N ALA A 341 -16.37 8.17 17.75
CA ALA A 341 -16.69 7.02 18.59
C ALA A 341 -15.61 6.74 19.64
N LEU A 342 -14.37 7.14 19.38
CA LEU A 342 -13.23 6.91 20.26
C LEU A 342 -12.62 8.25 20.71
N ASP A 343 -12.47 8.42 22.02
CA ASP A 343 -11.85 9.60 22.63
C ASP A 343 -10.39 9.38 23.01
N ARG A 344 -9.99 8.11 23.18
CA ARG A 344 -8.64 7.76 23.62
C ARG A 344 -8.04 6.64 22.80
N ALA A 345 -6.74 6.75 22.58
CA ALA A 345 -5.91 5.70 21.99
C ALA A 345 -5.11 5.00 23.09
N GLY A 346 -4.94 3.70 22.98
CA GLY A 346 -4.21 2.91 23.96
C GLY A 346 -3.32 1.82 23.37
N ILE A 347 -2.26 1.51 24.10
CA ILE A 347 -1.40 0.34 23.87
C ILE A 347 -1.40 -0.50 25.13
N SER A 348 -1.82 -1.77 25.02
CA SER A 348 -1.85 -2.72 26.14
C SER A 348 -0.82 -3.82 25.92
N LEU A 349 0.01 -4.10 26.93
CA LEU A 349 0.98 -5.18 26.90
C LEU A 349 0.38 -6.43 27.56
N VAL A 350 0.47 -7.56 26.86
CA VAL A 350 0.25 -8.90 27.44
C VAL A 350 1.57 -9.64 27.57
N LEU A 351 1.70 -10.43 28.63
CA LEU A 351 2.84 -11.31 28.87
C LEU A 351 2.77 -12.57 27.97
N LYS A 352 3.80 -13.43 28.07
CA LYS A 352 3.92 -14.62 27.22
C LYS A 352 2.79 -15.62 27.42
N ASP A 353 2.29 -15.73 28.66
CA ASP A 353 1.15 -16.55 29.05
C ASP A 353 -0.21 -15.94 28.65
N GLY A 354 -0.22 -14.73 28.09
CA GLY A 354 -1.42 -14.00 27.70
C GLY A 354 -2.04 -13.15 28.80
N THR A 355 -1.49 -13.16 30.02
CA THR A 355 -1.96 -12.27 31.09
C THR A 355 -1.70 -10.80 30.72
N PRO A 356 -2.65 -9.89 30.95
CA PRO A 356 -2.38 -8.47 30.76
C PRO A 356 -1.42 -7.96 31.83
N TYR A 357 -0.48 -7.10 31.42
CA TYR A 357 0.45 -6.43 32.33
C TYR A 357 0.01 -5.00 32.63
N GLY A 358 -0.35 -4.25 31.58
CA GLY A 358 -0.76 -2.87 31.74
C GLY A 358 -1.02 -2.18 30.41
N THR A 359 -1.60 -0.98 30.49
CA THR A 359 -2.06 -0.21 29.35
C THR A 359 -1.61 1.24 29.50
N ALA A 360 -1.05 1.81 28.43
CA ALA A 360 -0.80 3.23 28.28
C ALA A 360 -1.94 3.84 27.45
N LEU A 361 -2.56 4.92 27.92
CA LEU A 361 -3.72 5.57 27.30
C LEU A 361 -3.50 7.07 27.18
N VAL A 362 -3.89 7.65 26.04
CA VAL A 362 -3.82 9.10 25.82
C VAL A 362 -5.10 9.60 25.14
N PRO A 363 -5.65 10.77 25.52
CA PRO A 363 -6.71 11.40 24.76
C PRO A 363 -6.27 11.68 23.31
N VAL A 364 -7.13 11.36 22.35
CA VAL A 364 -6.84 11.49 20.92
C VAL A 364 -6.49 12.94 20.56
N GLN A 365 -7.17 13.92 21.15
CA GLN A 365 -6.95 15.34 20.92
C GLN A 365 -5.58 15.82 21.44
N VAL A 366 -5.08 15.22 22.53
CA VAL A 366 -3.76 15.54 23.08
C VAL A 366 -2.67 15.01 22.15
N ALA A 367 -2.82 13.78 21.66
CA ALA A 367 -1.91 13.20 20.68
C ALA A 367 -1.91 13.94 19.34
N ASP A 368 -3.05 14.46 18.90
CA ASP A 368 -3.15 15.33 17.72
C ASP A 368 -2.41 16.66 17.95
N ALA A 369 -2.62 17.30 19.12
CA ALA A 369 -1.91 18.52 19.48
C ALA A 369 -0.38 18.30 19.48
N PHE A 370 0.10 17.17 19.99
CA PHE A 370 1.52 16.80 19.93
C PHE A 370 2.01 16.62 18.50
N THR A 371 1.26 15.89 17.67
CA THR A 371 1.60 15.66 16.24
C THR A 371 1.67 16.97 15.46
N LEU A 372 0.78 17.92 15.76
CA LEU A 372 0.74 19.26 15.18
C LEU A 372 1.74 20.23 15.83
N ARG A 373 2.57 19.77 16.77
CA ARG A 373 3.57 20.56 17.52
C ARG A 373 2.98 21.73 18.28
N LYS A 374 1.74 21.59 18.76
CA LYS A 374 1.07 22.58 19.63
C LYS A 374 1.42 22.40 21.10
N ILE A 375 1.88 21.20 21.48
CA ILE A 375 2.42 20.87 22.80
C ILE A 375 3.76 20.15 22.62
N ASP A 376 4.62 20.17 23.65
CA ASP A 376 5.91 19.49 23.60
C ASP A 376 5.83 18.03 24.09
N LEU A 377 6.99 17.35 24.12
CA LEU A 377 7.06 15.95 24.55
C LEU A 377 6.77 15.78 26.05
N ALA A 378 7.16 16.72 26.89
CA ALA A 378 6.92 16.62 28.33
C ALA A 378 5.42 16.73 28.62
N ASP A 379 4.76 17.75 28.04
CA ASP A 379 3.32 17.93 28.11
C ASP A 379 2.56 16.70 27.59
N TYR A 380 3.02 16.13 26.46
CA TYR A 380 2.43 14.92 25.90
C TYR A 380 2.54 13.73 26.84
N MET A 381 3.72 13.51 27.43
CA MET A 381 3.99 12.39 28.34
C MET A 381 3.19 12.49 29.65
N ASP A 382 2.98 13.69 30.17
CA ASP A 382 2.19 13.93 31.40
C ASP A 382 0.70 13.61 31.22
N ASN A 383 0.22 13.59 29.98
CA ASN A 383 -1.15 13.20 29.64
C ASN A 383 -1.31 11.70 29.35
N ILE A 384 -0.24 10.91 29.39
CA ILE A 384 -0.33 9.45 29.25
C ILE A 384 -0.73 8.84 30.58
N GLN A 385 -1.93 8.25 30.63
CA GLN A 385 -2.39 7.45 31.76
C GLN A 385 -1.81 6.04 31.68
N TRP A 386 -1.11 5.63 32.73
CA TRP A 386 -0.56 4.28 32.88
C TRP A 386 -1.43 3.46 33.83
N VAL A 387 -2.10 2.44 33.30
CA VAL A 387 -2.89 1.50 34.08
C VAL A 387 -2.12 0.19 34.17
N ILE A 388 -1.50 -0.09 35.31
CA ILE A 388 -0.81 -1.37 35.55
C ILE A 388 -1.81 -2.34 36.18
N GLU A 389 -2.01 -3.50 35.56
CA GLU A 389 -2.81 -4.56 36.17
C GLU A 389 -1.97 -5.17 37.29
N LYS A 390 -2.44 -5.03 38.54
CA LYS A 390 -1.79 -5.68 39.67
C LYS A 390 -1.91 -7.18 39.43
N SER A 391 -0.78 -7.88 39.31
CA SER A 391 -0.74 -9.32 39.51
C SER A 391 -1.38 -9.59 40.87
N GLN A 392 -2.51 -10.28 40.87
CA GLN A 392 -3.03 -10.93 42.07
C GLN A 392 -1.97 -11.98 42.45
N ASN A 393 -1.05 -11.59 43.32
CA ASN A 393 -0.26 -12.52 44.12
C ASN A 393 -1.01 -12.77 45.42
#